data_AF-A0AAD2HTV9-F1
#
_entry.id   AF-A0AAD2HTV9-F1
#
_cell.length_a   1.000
_cell.length_b   1.000
_cell.length_c   1.000
_cell.angle_alpha   90.00
_cell.angle_beta   90.00
_cell.angle_gamma   90.00
#
_symmetry.space_group_name_H-M   'P 1'
#
loop_
_entity.id
_entity.type
_entity.pdbx_description
1 polymer ?
#
loop_
_entity_poly.entity_id
_entity_poly.type
_entity_poly.pdbx_seq_one_letter_code
_entity_poly.pdbx_strand_id
1 'polypeptide(L)'
;MHDHRRHGMSRILESIGSTVHTVIHRAHDNAHDLAQVTKSFAEENLLDARYVDLTIQFIGASGLPKVDVVGSADPYFVAKIDDRISFVSAVKVNTLSPVWNALWRIRNVPAHATLSVEVMDKDDGAKVDDFIGKFSTTISSGAKEVEIVGPVYRRAGGSFWLKIESVKAGDDPQLFPYLFDGPIRFSRHFSPTIGLLTNTTLSDDSKSRLYSTWKMYIRGIRLFFGDTVQQWNHGYKAAQAIFNPGPSSLAVRSGIIAGHRLLYARATTNQFGTIESAADVLGVLHSDGRVKPAVYTYIISAEDESLRFSETGAAFFVDFASKHALHANCHPCVRYSGEFHPRPAGGWKAFSDAQADGDVAWEIVVDNNSGTYSPDKTLLPQLKALLEYNFPGLTVHALDREDPELVASREACRAYALEHRGVKRSELQPQTHGEESTDTLAAQAMAVSAEEQASIQCEPA
;
A
#
# COMPACT_ATOMS: atom_id res chain seq x y z
N MET A 1 41.90 -49.07 16.79
CA MET A 1 41.55 -47.63 16.89
C MET A 1 40.67 -47.32 15.69
N HIS A 2 39.47 -46.76 15.94
CA HIS A 2 38.37 -46.45 14.99
C HIS A 2 37.56 -47.62 14.42
N ASP A 3 36.35 -47.84 14.94
CA ASP A 3 35.11 -47.49 14.24
C ASP A 3 33.88 -47.75 15.15
N HIS A 4 33.42 -46.72 15.86
CA HIS A 4 32.22 -46.74 16.70
C HIS A 4 31.58 -45.35 16.66
N ARG A 5 30.97 -44.98 15.53
CA ARG A 5 30.15 -43.76 15.42
C ARG A 5 29.21 -43.78 14.21
N ARG A 6 28.42 -44.84 14.01
CA ARG A 6 27.34 -44.89 12.97
C ARG A 6 26.10 -45.71 13.35
N HIS A 7 25.66 -45.71 14.61
CA HIS A 7 24.44 -46.44 15.03
C HIS A 7 23.42 -45.63 15.85
N GLY A 8 23.55 -44.29 15.91
CA GLY A 8 22.64 -43.43 16.71
C GLY A 8 21.45 -42.84 15.96
N MET A 9 21.52 -42.63 14.64
CA MET A 9 20.48 -41.92 13.88
C MET A 9 19.42 -42.82 13.22
N SER A 10 19.66 -44.13 13.09
CA SER A 10 18.71 -45.05 12.46
C SER A 10 17.52 -45.41 13.37
N ARG A 11 17.71 -45.45 14.69
CA ARG A 11 16.67 -45.88 15.65
C ARG A 11 15.64 -44.81 15.98
N ILE A 12 15.96 -43.53 15.79
CA ILE A 12 15.04 -42.41 16.05
C ILE A 12 14.05 -42.25 14.89
N LEU A 13 14.50 -42.47 13.65
CA LEU A 13 13.64 -42.44 12.45
C LEU A 13 12.69 -43.64 12.36
N GLU A 14 13.09 -44.83 12.82
CA GLU A 14 12.20 -46.00 12.90
C GLU A 14 11.12 -45.87 14.00
N SER A 15 11.43 -45.19 15.12
CA SER A 15 10.49 -44.92 16.22
C SER A 15 9.39 -43.91 15.85
N ILE A 16 9.73 -42.91 15.04
CA ILE A 16 8.78 -41.91 14.52
C ILE A 16 7.84 -42.56 13.49
N GLY A 17 8.36 -43.46 12.64
CA GLY A 17 7.58 -44.18 11.64
C GLY A 17 6.53 -45.13 12.24
N SER A 18 6.86 -45.87 13.31
CA SER A 18 5.90 -46.81 13.93
C SER A 18 4.76 -46.13 14.68
N THR A 19 5.02 -44.95 15.23
CA THR A 19 4.01 -44.19 15.99
C THR A 19 3.01 -43.51 15.05
N VAL A 20 3.48 -42.98 13.91
CA VAL A 20 2.62 -42.36 12.88
C VAL A 20 1.76 -43.39 12.15
N HIS A 21 2.28 -44.60 11.90
CA HIS A 21 1.53 -45.63 11.19
C HIS A 21 0.40 -46.27 12.03
N THR A 22 0.54 -46.29 13.36
CA THR A 22 -0.49 -46.84 14.26
C THR A 22 -1.68 -45.87 14.44
N VAL A 23 -1.47 -44.57 14.25
CA VAL A 23 -2.52 -43.53 14.37
C VAL A 23 -3.41 -43.46 13.13
N ILE A 24 -2.90 -43.85 11.95
CA ILE A 24 -3.64 -43.78 10.68
C ILE A 24 -4.80 -44.79 10.61
N HIS A 25 -4.84 -45.82 11.47
CA HIS A 25 -5.92 -46.82 11.47
C HIS A 25 -7.04 -46.62 12.51
N ARG A 26 -7.10 -45.47 13.20
CA ARG A 26 -8.21 -45.12 14.12
C ARG A 26 -8.78 -43.71 13.93
N ALA A 27 -8.70 -43.18 12.71
CA ALA A 27 -9.28 -41.88 12.38
C ALA A 27 -10.79 -42.02 12.10
N HIS A 28 -11.60 -41.97 13.16
CA HIS A 28 -12.93 -41.36 13.05
C HIS A 28 -13.28 -40.45 14.24
N ASP A 29 -12.46 -40.42 15.30
CA ASP A 29 -12.66 -39.49 16.42
C ASP A 29 -11.36 -38.69 16.67
N ASN A 30 -11.53 -37.38 16.80
CA ASN A 30 -10.57 -36.37 17.31
C ASN A 30 -9.60 -35.69 16.33
N ALA A 31 -10.15 -34.82 15.47
CA ALA A 31 -9.41 -33.71 14.87
C ALA A 31 -8.86 -32.71 15.93
N HIS A 32 -9.50 -32.64 17.10
CA HIS A 32 -9.13 -31.76 18.21
C HIS A 32 -7.78 -32.15 18.86
N ASP A 33 -7.52 -33.45 19.02
CA ASP A 33 -6.29 -33.95 19.65
C ASP A 33 -5.07 -33.71 18.76
N LEU A 34 -5.22 -33.87 17.44
CA LEU A 34 -4.15 -33.59 16.49
C LEU A 34 -3.79 -32.11 16.46
N ALA A 35 -4.78 -31.22 16.54
CA ALA A 35 -4.58 -29.77 16.63
C ALA A 35 -3.89 -29.36 17.93
N GLN A 36 -4.22 -30.03 19.05
CA GLN A 36 -3.61 -29.76 20.35
C GLN A 36 -2.16 -30.25 20.41
N VAL A 37 -1.85 -31.39 19.80
CA VAL A 37 -0.48 -31.94 19.71
C VAL A 37 0.39 -31.13 18.74
N THR A 38 -0.14 -30.69 17.60
CA THR A 38 0.61 -29.77 16.71
C THR A 38 0.83 -28.40 17.37
N LYS A 39 -0.14 -27.91 18.14
CA LYS A 39 0.01 -26.68 18.92
C LYS A 39 1.12 -26.80 19.97
N SER A 40 1.16 -27.86 20.77
CA SER A 40 2.21 -28.05 21.78
C SER A 40 3.60 -28.23 21.16
N PHE A 41 3.70 -28.94 20.04
CA PHE A 41 4.98 -29.13 19.34
C PHE A 41 5.48 -27.85 18.64
N ALA A 42 4.56 -27.03 18.14
CA ALA A 42 4.90 -25.71 17.59
C ALA A 42 5.33 -24.75 18.71
N GLU A 43 4.62 -24.74 19.84
CA GLU A 43 4.95 -23.91 21.01
C GLU A 43 6.33 -24.27 21.60
N GLU A 44 6.66 -25.56 21.75
CA GLU A 44 7.98 -25.99 22.26
C GLU A 44 9.15 -25.59 21.34
N ASN A 45 8.99 -25.67 20.01
CA ASN A 45 10.03 -25.24 19.06
C ASN A 45 10.18 -23.71 18.92
N LEU A 46 9.17 -22.94 19.35
CA LEU A 46 9.16 -21.47 19.28
C LEU A 46 9.72 -20.80 20.54
N LEU A 47 9.75 -21.50 21.69
CA LEU A 47 10.32 -20.96 22.95
C LEU A 47 11.80 -20.54 22.82
N ASP A 48 12.54 -21.15 21.88
CA ASP A 48 13.94 -20.82 21.58
C ASP A 48 14.12 -19.90 20.35
N ALA A 49 13.05 -19.59 19.62
CA ALA A 49 13.13 -18.78 18.41
C ALA A 49 13.24 -17.29 18.75
N ARG A 50 14.31 -16.62 18.30
CA ARG A 50 14.44 -15.16 18.45
C ARG A 50 13.54 -14.37 17.50
N TYR A 51 13.24 -14.94 16.34
CA TYR A 51 12.43 -14.34 15.28
C TYR A 51 11.45 -15.36 14.69
N VAL A 52 10.30 -14.86 14.23
CA VAL A 52 9.20 -15.64 13.65
C VAL A 52 8.67 -14.97 12.40
N ASP A 53 8.11 -15.78 11.49
CA ASP A 53 7.27 -15.33 10.40
C ASP A 53 5.80 -15.45 10.81
N LEU A 54 5.03 -14.41 10.54
CA LEU A 54 3.65 -14.26 10.97
C LEU A 54 2.71 -14.29 9.77
N THR A 55 1.62 -15.03 9.92
CA THR A 55 0.38 -14.86 9.13
C THR A 55 -0.75 -14.48 10.08
N ILE A 56 -1.24 -13.25 9.95
CA ILE A 56 -2.33 -12.72 10.77
C ILE A 56 -3.57 -12.57 9.90
N GLN A 57 -4.67 -13.22 10.29
CA GLN A 57 -5.98 -13.02 9.71
C GLN A 57 -6.82 -12.18 10.66
N PHE A 58 -7.12 -10.95 10.27
CA PHE A 58 -8.07 -10.08 10.98
C PHE A 58 -9.48 -10.42 10.51
N ILE A 59 -10.24 -11.16 11.33
CA ILE A 59 -11.51 -11.77 10.92
C ILE A 59 -12.61 -10.71 10.92
N GLY A 60 -12.88 -10.09 12.07
CA GLY A 60 -13.99 -9.18 12.23
C GLY A 60 -14.08 -8.61 13.64
N ALA A 61 -15.09 -7.77 13.87
CA ALA A 61 -15.48 -7.29 15.19
C ALA A 61 -17.00 -7.33 15.35
N SER A 62 -17.49 -7.23 16.58
CA SER A 62 -18.93 -7.07 16.87
C SER A 62 -19.17 -6.22 18.11
N GLY A 63 -20.41 -5.72 18.24
CA GLY A 63 -20.82 -4.93 19.39
C GLY A 63 -20.10 -3.58 19.46
N LEU A 64 -19.67 -3.04 18.30
CA LEU A 64 -19.06 -1.72 18.26
C LEU A 64 -20.09 -0.66 18.70
N PRO A 65 -19.67 0.36 19.46
CA PRO A 65 -20.56 1.44 19.88
C PRO A 65 -21.04 2.23 18.66
N LYS A 66 -22.26 2.76 18.74
CA LYS A 66 -22.70 3.81 17.82
C LYS A 66 -22.02 5.11 18.24
N VAL A 67 -21.22 5.68 17.36
CA VAL A 67 -20.64 7.00 17.60
C VAL A 67 -21.54 8.10 17.05
N ASP A 68 -22.25 7.82 15.95
CA ASP A 68 -23.22 8.75 15.34
C ASP A 68 -24.63 8.79 15.95
N VAL A 69 -25.23 9.98 15.92
CA VAL A 69 -26.58 10.31 16.44
C VAL A 69 -27.71 9.68 15.59
N VAL A 70 -27.49 9.46 14.30
CA VAL A 70 -28.45 8.85 13.36
C VAL A 70 -27.72 7.91 12.39
N GLY A 71 -27.52 6.64 12.76
CA GLY A 71 -26.86 5.66 11.87
C GLY A 71 -26.21 4.46 12.59
N SER A 72 -25.44 3.68 11.82
CA SER A 72 -24.41 2.72 12.28
C SER A 72 -23.02 3.35 12.05
N ALA A 73 -21.95 2.71 12.54
CA ALA A 73 -20.56 3.06 12.23
C ALA A 73 -20.11 2.57 10.84
N ASP A 74 -19.04 3.17 10.33
CA ASP A 74 -18.21 2.81 9.17
C ASP A 74 -16.81 2.32 9.61
N PRO A 75 -16.69 1.21 10.35
CA PRO A 75 -15.45 0.86 11.03
C PRO A 75 -14.30 0.44 10.11
N TYR A 76 -13.08 0.82 10.51
CA TYR A 76 -11.82 0.27 10.05
C TYR A 76 -10.84 0.11 11.22
N PHE A 77 -9.72 -0.57 11.00
CA PHE A 77 -8.68 -0.70 12.00
C PHE A 77 -7.28 -0.42 11.46
N VAL A 78 -6.41 0.05 12.35
CA VAL A 78 -4.98 0.20 12.16
C VAL A 78 -4.30 -0.79 13.11
N ALA A 79 -3.58 -1.76 12.55
CA ALA A 79 -2.75 -2.70 13.28
C ALA A 79 -1.27 -2.31 13.13
N LYS A 80 -0.50 -2.40 14.22
CA LYS A 80 0.94 -2.15 14.23
C LYS A 80 1.64 -3.25 15.02
N ILE A 81 2.86 -3.58 14.61
CA ILE A 81 3.76 -4.44 15.40
C ILE A 81 4.98 -3.62 15.78
N ASP A 82 5.17 -3.42 17.08
CA ASP A 82 6.24 -2.61 17.70
C ASP A 82 6.42 -1.21 17.08
N ASP A 83 5.36 -0.65 16.48
CA ASP A 83 5.39 0.58 15.67
C ASP A 83 6.40 0.56 14.50
N ARG A 84 6.88 -0.64 14.11
CA ARG A 84 7.86 -0.84 13.03
C ARG A 84 7.23 -1.13 11.68
N ILE A 85 6.06 -1.74 11.69
CA ILE A 85 5.29 -2.04 10.48
C ILE A 85 3.80 -1.91 10.82
N SER A 86 3.02 -1.43 9.85
CA SER A 86 1.58 -1.22 10.03
C SER A 86 0.75 -1.87 8.94
N PHE A 87 -0.49 -2.14 9.28
CA PHE A 87 -1.54 -2.59 8.41
C PHE A 87 -2.77 -1.74 8.67
N VAL A 88 -3.42 -1.27 7.61
CA VAL A 88 -4.71 -0.62 7.74
C VAL A 88 -5.73 -1.35 6.89
N SER A 89 -6.92 -1.58 7.45
CA SER A 89 -7.99 -2.30 6.78
C SER A 89 -8.75 -1.44 5.77
N ALA A 90 -9.62 -2.09 5.00
CA ALA A 90 -10.72 -1.43 4.33
C ALA A 90 -11.75 -0.93 5.34
N VAL A 91 -12.46 0.13 4.96
CA VAL A 91 -13.64 0.65 5.68
C VAL A 91 -14.82 -0.28 5.40
N LYS A 92 -15.63 -0.56 6.42
CA LYS A 92 -16.85 -1.37 6.29
C LYS A 92 -18.06 -0.50 6.57
N VAL A 93 -18.83 -0.21 5.53
CA VAL A 93 -19.91 0.78 5.61
C VAL A 93 -21.11 0.25 6.40
N ASN A 94 -21.67 1.11 7.26
CA ASN A 94 -22.94 0.97 7.96
C ASN A 94 -23.07 -0.37 8.72
N THR A 95 -22.06 -0.70 9.54
CA THR A 95 -22.07 -1.93 10.34
C THR A 95 -21.39 -1.78 11.70
N LEU A 96 -22.02 -2.30 12.75
CA LEU A 96 -21.42 -2.49 14.09
C LEU A 96 -20.82 -3.89 14.26
N SER A 97 -20.82 -4.69 13.19
CA SER A 97 -20.28 -6.05 13.16
C SER A 97 -19.48 -6.29 11.87
N PRO A 98 -18.39 -5.53 11.66
CA PRO A 98 -17.61 -5.63 10.43
C PRO A 98 -16.92 -6.98 10.29
N VAL A 99 -16.91 -7.49 9.07
CA VAL A 99 -16.11 -8.65 8.67
C VAL A 99 -15.08 -8.18 7.64
N TRP A 100 -13.81 -8.20 8.02
CA TRP A 100 -12.70 -7.82 7.15
C TRP A 100 -12.10 -9.02 6.44
N ASN A 101 -11.93 -10.15 7.14
CA ASN A 101 -11.20 -11.33 6.64
C ASN A 101 -9.86 -10.97 5.98
N ALA A 102 -9.15 -10.00 6.55
CA ALA A 102 -7.98 -9.43 5.92
C ALA A 102 -6.72 -10.17 6.37
N LEU A 103 -5.88 -10.56 5.40
CA LEU A 103 -4.64 -11.29 5.65
C LEU A 103 -3.45 -10.34 5.69
N TRP A 104 -2.51 -10.59 6.60
CA TRP A 104 -1.25 -9.88 6.70
C TRP A 104 -0.10 -10.86 7.00
N ARG A 105 0.88 -10.90 6.11
CA ARG A 105 2.07 -11.75 6.20
C ARG A 105 3.31 -10.91 6.39
N ILE A 106 4.12 -11.28 7.36
CA ILE A 106 5.31 -10.53 7.76
C ILE A 106 6.39 -11.54 8.12
N ARG A 107 7.60 -11.34 7.60
CA ARG A 107 8.75 -12.16 7.96
C ARG A 107 9.65 -11.47 8.99
N ASN A 108 10.41 -12.28 9.70
CA ASN A 108 11.48 -11.82 10.59
C ASN A 108 11.01 -10.88 11.71
N VAL A 109 9.90 -11.20 12.36
CA VAL A 109 9.37 -10.44 13.50
C VAL A 109 10.02 -10.97 14.79
N PRO A 110 10.56 -10.14 15.70
CA PRO A 110 11.04 -10.60 16.99
C PRO A 110 9.95 -11.37 17.74
N ALA A 111 10.27 -12.53 18.31
CA ALA A 111 9.26 -13.42 18.93
C ALA A 111 8.51 -12.79 20.12
N HIS A 112 9.06 -11.73 20.72
CA HIS A 112 8.49 -10.97 21.82
C HIS A 112 7.74 -9.70 21.38
N ALA A 113 7.60 -9.46 20.07
CA ALA A 113 6.91 -8.30 19.55
C ALA A 113 5.42 -8.29 19.96
N THR A 114 4.86 -7.08 20.02
CA THR A 114 3.48 -6.85 20.41
C THR A 114 2.67 -6.36 19.21
N LEU A 115 1.50 -6.97 19.01
CA LEU A 115 0.51 -6.50 18.05
C LEU A 115 -0.43 -5.52 18.77
N SER A 116 -0.43 -4.25 18.35
CA SER A 116 -1.41 -3.25 18.77
C SER A 116 -2.43 -3.01 17.65
N VAL A 117 -3.69 -2.84 18.02
CA VAL A 117 -4.79 -2.57 17.07
C VAL A 117 -5.64 -1.43 17.61
N GLU A 118 -5.87 -0.44 16.76
CA GLU A 118 -6.78 0.69 16.98
C GLU A 118 -7.95 0.56 16.00
N VAL A 119 -9.17 0.68 16.51
CA VAL A 119 -10.42 0.62 15.75
C VAL A 119 -10.98 2.04 15.69
N MET A 120 -11.34 2.46 14.49
CA MET A 120 -11.79 3.80 14.14
C MET A 120 -13.12 3.72 13.41
N ASP A 121 -13.97 4.73 13.57
CA ASP A 121 -15.18 4.96 12.78
C ASP A 121 -14.87 5.95 11.66
N LYS A 122 -15.26 5.65 10.42
CA LYS A 122 -14.95 6.53 9.30
C LYS A 122 -16.09 7.51 9.03
N ASP A 123 -15.84 8.77 9.34
CA ASP A 123 -16.80 9.84 9.08
C ASP A 123 -16.43 10.60 7.81
N ASP A 124 -17.19 10.39 6.73
CA ASP A 124 -16.99 11.11 5.47
C ASP A 124 -17.37 12.58 5.62
N GLY A 125 -16.40 13.47 5.43
CA GLY A 125 -16.58 14.92 5.59
C GLY A 125 -16.34 15.44 7.02
N ALA A 126 -16.11 14.56 7.99
CA ALA A 126 -15.60 14.97 9.29
C ALA A 126 -14.07 15.13 9.25
N LYS A 127 -13.54 15.89 10.21
CA LYS A 127 -12.14 16.35 10.23
C LYS A 127 -11.18 15.31 10.79
N VAL A 128 -11.68 14.47 11.68
CA VAL A 128 -10.97 13.34 12.27
C VAL A 128 -11.99 12.21 12.36
N ASP A 129 -11.54 11.01 12.03
CA ASP A 129 -12.30 9.78 12.19
C ASP A 129 -12.46 9.47 13.69
N ASP A 130 -13.65 9.07 14.14
CA ASP A 130 -13.90 8.84 15.55
C ASP A 130 -13.17 7.60 16.10
N PHE A 131 -12.51 7.76 17.24
CA PHE A 131 -11.82 6.66 17.91
C PHE A 131 -12.80 5.74 18.64
N ILE A 132 -12.94 4.49 18.19
CA ILE A 132 -13.82 3.50 18.83
C ILE A 132 -13.11 2.88 20.04
N GLY A 133 -11.86 2.45 19.86
CA GLY A 133 -11.12 1.77 20.91
C GLY A 133 -9.85 1.09 20.42
N LYS A 134 -9.13 0.44 21.33
CA LYS A 134 -7.89 -0.26 21.02
C LYS A 134 -7.68 -1.50 21.87
N PHE A 135 -6.76 -2.35 21.44
CA PHE A 135 -6.23 -3.44 22.25
C PHE A 135 -4.78 -3.74 21.88
N SER A 136 -4.13 -4.59 22.68
CA SER A 136 -2.83 -5.15 22.36
C SER A 136 -2.77 -6.61 22.76
N THR A 137 -2.06 -7.42 21.99
CA THR A 137 -1.90 -8.85 22.24
C THR A 137 -0.52 -9.32 21.79
N THR A 138 -0.09 -10.47 22.30
CA THR A 138 1.14 -11.14 21.84
C THR A 138 0.99 -11.62 20.40
N ILE A 139 2.10 -11.93 19.74
CA ILE A 139 2.10 -12.55 18.40
C ILE A 139 2.07 -14.09 18.45
N SER A 140 1.68 -14.69 19.59
CA SER A 140 1.59 -16.13 19.73
C SER A 140 0.50 -16.74 18.84
N SER A 141 0.76 -17.94 18.32
CA SER A 141 -0.17 -18.69 17.47
C SER A 141 -1.51 -18.96 18.17
N GLY A 142 -2.59 -18.92 17.39
CA GLY A 142 -3.94 -19.25 17.84
C GLY A 142 -5.00 -18.27 17.37
N ALA A 143 -6.26 -18.71 17.47
CA ALA A 143 -7.41 -17.81 17.39
C ALA A 143 -7.53 -17.01 18.70
N LYS A 144 -7.82 -15.72 18.57
CA LYS A 144 -7.94 -14.77 19.68
C LYS A 144 -9.24 -14.01 19.54
N GLU A 145 -9.97 -13.95 20.64
CA GLU A 145 -11.05 -13.00 20.88
C GLU A 145 -10.53 -11.99 21.90
N VAL A 146 -10.56 -10.71 21.55
CA VAL A 146 -10.01 -9.64 22.38
C VAL A 146 -11.06 -8.56 22.56
N GLU A 147 -11.25 -8.11 23.80
CA GLU A 147 -12.10 -6.98 24.11
C GLU A 147 -11.47 -5.68 23.59
N ILE A 148 -12.28 -4.85 22.92
CA ILE A 148 -11.88 -3.53 22.46
C ILE A 148 -12.06 -2.55 23.61
N VAL A 149 -10.97 -1.89 24.02
CA VAL A 149 -11.00 -0.91 25.12
C VAL A 149 -11.24 0.49 24.54
N GLY A 150 -12.42 1.05 24.82
CA GLY A 150 -12.78 2.41 24.42
C GLY A 150 -12.03 3.51 25.19
N PRO A 151 -12.21 4.79 24.81
CA PRO A 151 -11.49 5.93 25.42
C PRO A 151 -11.83 6.16 26.90
N VAL A 152 -13.01 5.72 27.36
CA VAL A 152 -13.40 5.72 28.78
C VAL A 152 -13.40 4.28 29.28
N TYR A 153 -12.60 3.98 30.31
CA TYR A 153 -12.37 2.67 30.96
C TYR A 153 -13.65 1.91 31.45
N ARG A 154 -14.87 2.30 31.05
CA ARG A 154 -16.15 1.70 31.43
C ARG A 154 -17.14 1.43 30.29
N ARG A 155 -16.81 1.72 29.02
CA ARG A 155 -17.64 1.29 27.88
C ARG A 155 -16.85 0.29 27.04
N ALA A 156 -17.26 -0.98 27.08
CA ALA A 156 -16.72 -2.01 26.22
C ALA A 156 -16.93 -1.60 24.76
N GLY A 157 -15.86 -1.53 23.97
CA GLY A 157 -15.88 -1.13 22.57
C GLY A 157 -16.29 -2.26 21.62
N GLY A 158 -16.76 -3.39 22.16
CA GLY A 158 -17.04 -4.61 21.42
C GLY A 158 -15.94 -5.66 21.55
N SER A 159 -16.05 -6.72 20.75
CA SER A 159 -15.07 -7.81 20.66
C SER A 159 -14.45 -7.85 19.27
N PHE A 160 -13.16 -8.15 19.19
CA PHE A 160 -12.39 -8.30 17.96
C PHE A 160 -11.85 -9.73 17.84
N TRP A 161 -11.98 -10.33 16.66
CA TRP A 161 -11.48 -11.66 16.37
C TRP A 161 -10.34 -11.63 15.36
N LEU A 162 -9.26 -12.34 15.70
CA LEU A 162 -8.15 -12.59 14.80
C LEU A 162 -7.59 -14.00 14.97
N LYS A 163 -6.89 -14.49 13.94
CA LYS A 163 -6.11 -15.73 14.01
C LYS A 163 -4.66 -15.41 13.65
N ILE A 164 -3.73 -15.86 14.48
CA ILE A 164 -2.29 -15.73 14.24
C ILE A 164 -1.72 -17.12 14.00
N GLU A 165 -0.93 -17.26 12.95
CA GLU A 165 -0.01 -18.37 12.74
C GLU A 165 1.40 -17.81 12.81
N SER A 166 2.19 -18.34 13.74
CA SER A 166 3.59 -17.97 13.97
C SER A 166 4.47 -19.19 13.74
N VAL A 167 5.45 -19.04 12.86
CA VAL A 167 6.43 -20.08 12.54
C VAL A 167 7.83 -19.54 12.73
N LYS A 168 8.80 -20.38 13.11
CA LYS A 168 10.19 -19.95 13.26
C LYS A 168 10.69 -19.34 11.94
N ALA A 169 11.31 -18.17 12.02
CA ALA A 169 11.85 -17.49 10.85
C ALA A 169 12.98 -18.32 10.20
N GLY A 170 13.16 -18.13 8.88
CA GLY A 170 14.20 -18.77 8.09
C GLY A 170 15.61 -18.23 8.36
N ASP A 171 16.47 -18.30 7.35
CA ASP A 171 17.87 -17.91 7.47
C ASP A 171 18.03 -16.38 7.59
N ASP A 172 19.00 -15.97 8.42
CA ASP A 172 19.42 -14.59 8.65
C ASP A 172 18.28 -13.55 8.89
N PRO A 173 17.35 -13.80 9.83
CA PRO A 173 16.18 -12.94 10.04
C PRO A 173 16.55 -11.53 10.50
N GLN A 174 17.76 -11.34 11.00
CA GLN A 174 18.26 -10.04 11.46
C GLN A 174 18.58 -9.07 10.30
N LEU A 175 18.76 -9.56 9.08
CA LEU A 175 19.07 -8.71 7.93
C LEU A 175 17.90 -7.81 7.55
N PHE A 176 16.67 -8.35 7.60
CA PHE A 176 15.46 -7.64 7.19
C PHE A 176 14.33 -7.85 8.21
N PRO A 177 14.41 -7.25 9.40
CA PRO A 177 13.37 -7.40 10.40
C PRO A 177 12.08 -6.71 9.95
N TYR A 178 10.93 -7.26 10.33
CA TYR A 178 9.60 -6.75 9.95
C TYR A 178 9.40 -6.64 8.44
N LEU A 179 9.78 -7.66 7.68
CA LEU A 179 9.70 -7.62 6.23
C LEU A 179 8.27 -7.94 5.77
N PHE A 180 7.63 -7.02 5.05
CA PHE A 180 6.32 -7.27 4.48
C PHE A 180 6.37 -8.40 3.43
N ASP A 181 5.48 -9.38 3.60
CA ASP A 181 5.45 -10.62 2.79
C ASP A 181 4.08 -10.88 2.14
N GLY A 182 3.18 -9.90 2.21
CA GLY A 182 1.93 -9.87 1.45
C GLY A 182 0.67 -10.10 2.30
N PRO A 183 -0.46 -10.41 1.65
CA PRO A 183 -0.70 -10.31 0.20
C PRO A 183 -0.45 -8.88 -0.30
N ILE A 184 -0.14 -8.70 -1.59
CA ILE A 184 -0.01 -7.35 -2.17
C ILE A 184 -1.38 -6.69 -2.12
N ARG A 185 -1.49 -5.59 -1.40
CA ARG A 185 -2.77 -4.87 -1.20
C ARG A 185 -2.66 -3.50 -1.81
N PHE A 186 -3.77 -3.01 -2.37
CA PHE A 186 -3.88 -1.64 -2.82
C PHE A 186 -5.12 -0.95 -2.28
N SER A 187 -5.03 0.35 -2.14
CA SER A 187 -6.16 1.26 -2.05
C SER A 187 -6.12 2.26 -3.20
N ARG A 188 -7.25 2.45 -3.86
CA ARG A 188 -7.49 3.51 -4.82
C ARG A 188 -8.32 4.58 -4.13
N HIS A 189 -7.75 5.77 -4.05
CA HIS A 189 -8.34 6.92 -3.41
C HIS A 189 -9.01 7.79 -4.45
N PHE A 190 -10.27 8.11 -4.19
CA PHE A 190 -11.02 9.13 -4.91
C PHE A 190 -11.24 10.27 -3.93
N SER A 191 -10.83 11.48 -4.29
CA SER A 191 -11.06 12.64 -3.44
C SER A 191 -12.17 13.51 -4.05
N PRO A 192 -13.41 13.44 -3.52
CA PRO A 192 -14.50 14.32 -3.95
C PRO A 192 -14.12 15.79 -3.77
N THR A 193 -13.41 16.12 -2.69
CA THR A 193 -12.89 17.47 -2.41
C THR A 193 -11.97 17.96 -3.53
N ILE A 194 -11.07 17.12 -4.03
CA ILE A 194 -10.25 17.46 -5.21
C ILE A 194 -11.12 17.64 -6.46
N GLY A 195 -12.16 16.82 -6.64
CA GLY A 195 -13.13 16.95 -7.72
C GLY A 195 -13.88 18.29 -7.70
N LEU A 196 -14.14 18.85 -6.51
CA LEU A 196 -14.73 20.19 -6.35
C LEU A 196 -13.70 21.30 -6.57
N LEU A 197 -12.51 21.20 -5.96
CA LEU A 197 -11.46 22.22 -6.04
C LEU A 197 -10.96 22.45 -7.48
N THR A 198 -11.03 21.42 -8.32
CA THR A 198 -10.59 21.52 -9.72
C THR A 198 -11.65 22.10 -10.67
N ASN A 199 -12.83 22.48 -10.17
CA ASN A 199 -13.93 23.13 -10.90
C ASN A 199 -14.19 22.56 -12.31
N THR A 200 -14.11 21.23 -12.47
CA THR A 200 -14.32 20.59 -13.78
C THR A 200 -15.81 20.34 -14.01
N THR A 201 -16.32 20.78 -15.17
CA THR A 201 -17.70 20.55 -15.65
C THR A 201 -17.96 19.11 -16.12
N LEU A 202 -17.09 18.17 -15.73
CA LEU A 202 -17.12 16.77 -16.17
C LEU A 202 -18.15 15.95 -15.37
N SER A 203 -18.69 14.89 -15.97
CA SER A 203 -19.58 13.95 -15.30
C SER A 203 -18.87 13.22 -14.16
N ASP A 204 -19.62 12.72 -13.16
CA ASP A 204 -19.05 12.05 -11.97
C ASP A 204 -18.16 10.84 -12.33
N ASP A 205 -18.52 10.11 -13.39
CA ASP A 205 -17.74 8.97 -13.90
C ASP A 205 -16.41 9.39 -14.58
N SER A 206 -16.34 10.62 -15.08
CA SER A 206 -15.11 11.23 -15.62
C SER A 206 -14.25 11.88 -14.52
N LYS A 207 -14.89 12.39 -13.45
CA LYS A 207 -14.22 12.95 -12.26
C LYS A 207 -13.53 11.87 -11.44
N SER A 208 -14.16 10.71 -11.23
CA SER A 208 -13.54 9.57 -10.54
C SER A 208 -12.29 9.04 -11.29
N ARG A 209 -12.31 9.14 -12.63
CA ARG A 209 -11.22 8.72 -13.53
C ARG A 209 -9.98 9.62 -13.48
N LEU A 210 -10.15 10.95 -13.44
CA LEU A 210 -9.03 11.90 -13.56
C LEU A 210 -8.24 12.14 -12.27
N TYR A 211 -8.80 11.79 -11.10
CA TYR A 211 -8.18 12.12 -9.79
C TYR A 211 -7.92 10.90 -8.91
N SER A 212 -7.75 9.74 -9.52
CA SER A 212 -7.41 8.53 -8.78
C SER A 212 -5.92 8.53 -8.38
N THR A 213 -5.67 8.20 -7.13
CA THR A 213 -4.32 7.91 -6.64
C THR A 213 -4.31 6.53 -6.01
N TRP A 214 -3.25 5.77 -6.26
CA TRP A 214 -3.11 4.41 -5.77
C TRP A 214 -2.00 4.34 -4.73
N LYS A 215 -2.27 3.64 -3.65
CA LYS A 215 -1.28 3.22 -2.65
C LYS A 215 -1.26 1.70 -2.62
N MET A 216 -0.13 1.10 -2.90
CA MET A 216 0.07 -0.35 -2.98
C MET A 216 1.21 -0.77 -2.07
N TYR A 217 1.03 -1.85 -1.32
CA TYR A 217 2.09 -2.48 -0.54
C TYR A 217 2.63 -3.68 -1.30
N ILE A 218 3.83 -3.54 -1.86
CA ILE A 218 4.53 -4.61 -2.58
C ILE A 218 5.55 -5.29 -1.66
N ARG A 219 5.78 -6.58 -1.89
CA ARG A 219 6.63 -7.43 -1.07
C ARG A 219 8.11 -7.15 -1.33
N GLY A 220 8.92 -7.28 -0.27
CA GLY A 220 10.35 -7.46 -0.42
C GLY A 220 11.16 -6.23 -0.83
N ILE A 221 10.66 -4.99 -0.72
CA ILE A 221 11.40 -3.77 -1.13
C ILE A 221 12.83 -3.75 -0.58
N ARG A 222 13.02 -4.04 0.70
CA ARG A 222 14.36 -4.11 1.33
C ARG A 222 15.23 -5.27 0.84
N LEU A 223 14.67 -6.34 0.27
CA LEU A 223 15.47 -7.41 -0.34
C LEU A 223 16.21 -6.92 -1.60
N PHE A 224 15.61 -5.99 -2.34
CA PHE A 224 16.17 -5.48 -3.60
C PHE A 224 16.99 -4.21 -3.40
N PHE A 225 16.53 -3.31 -2.53
CA PHE A 225 17.17 -2.02 -2.29
C PHE A 225 17.99 -1.94 -1.00
N GLY A 226 17.92 -2.96 -0.13
CA GLY A 226 18.52 -2.87 1.20
C GLY A 226 18.05 -1.63 1.94
N ASP A 227 19.00 -0.94 2.56
CA ASP A 227 18.77 0.36 3.22
C ASP A 227 19.02 1.56 2.29
N THR A 228 19.32 1.34 1.01
CA THR A 228 19.55 2.43 0.05
C THR A 228 18.30 3.29 -0.15
N VAL A 229 18.49 4.61 -0.12
CA VAL A 229 17.47 5.63 -0.39
C VAL A 229 18.04 6.69 -1.34
N GLN A 230 17.15 7.32 -2.11
CA GLN A 230 17.45 8.38 -3.07
C GLN A 230 17.03 9.71 -2.47
N GLN A 231 18.02 10.55 -2.16
CA GLN A 231 17.79 11.88 -1.60
C GLN A 231 17.19 12.82 -2.66
N TRP A 232 16.54 13.89 -2.20
CA TRP A 232 16.07 14.92 -3.11
C TRP A 232 17.24 15.56 -3.87
N ASN A 233 16.94 16.02 -5.08
CA ASN A 233 17.90 16.54 -6.04
C ASN A 233 18.28 17.99 -5.71
N HIS A 234 19.45 18.16 -5.08
CA HIS A 234 20.00 19.47 -4.72
C HIS A 234 20.33 20.35 -5.92
N GLY A 235 20.43 19.79 -7.13
CA GLY A 235 20.67 20.54 -8.38
C GLY A 235 19.39 21.02 -9.08
N TYR A 236 18.20 20.67 -8.60
CA TYR A 236 16.94 20.98 -9.27
C TYR A 236 16.17 22.10 -8.55
N LYS A 237 15.93 23.21 -9.25
CA LYS A 237 15.29 24.42 -8.68
C LYS A 237 13.94 24.15 -8.03
N ALA A 238 13.10 23.31 -8.64
CA ALA A 238 11.79 23.02 -8.04
C ALA A 238 11.92 22.15 -6.78
N ALA A 239 12.91 21.26 -6.69
CA ALA A 239 13.18 20.53 -5.44
C ALA A 239 13.76 21.44 -4.36
N GLN A 240 14.69 22.34 -4.73
CA GLN A 240 15.20 23.37 -3.83
C GLN A 240 14.07 24.23 -3.23
N ALA A 241 13.09 24.63 -4.05
CA ALA A 241 11.93 25.40 -3.59
C ALA A 241 11.05 24.65 -2.57
N ILE A 242 11.18 23.33 -2.44
CA ILE A 242 10.42 22.50 -1.48
C ILE A 242 11.26 22.22 -0.23
N PHE A 243 12.53 21.85 -0.43
CA PHE A 243 13.37 21.25 0.61
C PHE A 243 14.40 22.18 1.23
N ASN A 244 14.80 23.27 0.56
CA ASN A 244 15.73 24.23 1.18
C ASN A 244 15.10 24.87 2.42
N PRO A 245 15.93 25.28 3.40
CA PRO A 245 15.44 26.06 4.53
C PRO A 245 14.94 27.43 4.05
N GLY A 246 13.87 27.91 4.66
CA GLY A 246 13.33 29.25 4.39
C GLY A 246 11.80 29.30 4.49
N PRO A 247 11.24 30.50 4.73
CA PRO A 247 9.79 30.68 4.85
C PRO A 247 9.05 30.33 3.55
N SER A 248 9.62 30.67 2.40
CA SER A 248 9.01 30.35 1.10
C SER A 248 8.94 28.83 0.86
N SER A 249 10.02 28.10 1.15
CA SER A 249 10.02 26.64 1.01
C SER A 249 9.09 25.96 2.00
N LEU A 250 8.95 26.50 3.22
CA LEU A 250 7.98 26.00 4.19
C LEU A 250 6.55 26.17 3.67
N ALA A 251 6.20 27.31 3.08
CA ALA A 251 4.88 27.55 2.51
C ALA A 251 4.56 26.56 1.37
N VAL A 252 5.49 26.38 0.42
CA VAL A 252 5.36 25.40 -0.67
C VAL A 252 5.18 23.98 -0.12
N ARG A 253 6.03 23.58 0.82
CA ARG A 253 5.98 22.26 1.45
C ARG A 253 4.66 22.02 2.19
N SER A 254 4.18 23.00 2.94
CA SER A 254 2.89 22.91 3.64
C SER A 254 1.73 22.70 2.67
N GLY A 255 1.74 23.38 1.53
CA GLY A 255 0.73 23.17 0.48
C GLY A 255 0.77 21.77 -0.14
N ILE A 256 1.96 21.25 -0.39
CA ILE A 256 2.12 19.87 -0.89
C ILE A 256 1.66 18.85 0.16
N ILE A 257 2.00 19.04 1.43
CA ILE A 257 1.55 18.15 2.53
C ILE A 257 0.01 18.17 2.64
N ALA A 258 -0.62 19.34 2.55
CA ALA A 258 -2.06 19.46 2.51
C ALA A 258 -2.67 18.70 1.30
N GLY A 259 -2.11 18.89 0.11
CA GLY A 259 -2.50 18.15 -1.08
C GLY A 259 -2.34 16.63 -0.93
N HIS A 260 -1.26 16.17 -0.31
CA HIS A 260 -1.04 14.75 -0.03
C HIS A 260 -2.15 14.18 0.85
N ARG A 261 -2.51 14.88 1.92
CA ARG A 261 -3.58 14.47 2.84
C ARG A 261 -4.90 14.34 2.10
N LEU A 262 -5.26 15.31 1.26
CA LEU A 262 -6.50 15.26 0.48
C LEU A 262 -6.53 14.13 -0.56
N LEU A 263 -5.38 13.81 -1.17
CA LEU A 263 -5.26 12.75 -2.17
C LEU A 263 -5.32 11.34 -1.57
N TYR A 264 -4.71 11.15 -0.41
CA TYR A 264 -4.67 9.86 0.29
C TYR A 264 -5.69 9.77 1.42
N ALA A 265 -6.59 10.75 1.53
CA ALA A 265 -7.69 10.75 2.47
C ALA A 265 -8.48 9.44 2.34
N ARG A 266 -8.85 8.89 3.50
CA ARG A 266 -9.80 7.78 3.52
C ARG A 266 -11.18 8.34 3.22
N ALA A 267 -11.95 7.58 2.45
CA ALA A 267 -13.36 7.81 2.20
C ALA A 267 -14.06 6.45 2.11
N THR A 268 -15.36 6.40 2.41
CA THR A 268 -16.17 5.19 2.23
C THR A 268 -16.21 4.73 0.77
N THR A 269 -15.97 5.65 -0.16
CA THR A 269 -15.92 5.41 -1.62
C THR A 269 -14.58 4.88 -2.12
N ASN A 270 -13.56 4.77 -1.26
CA ASN A 270 -12.27 4.22 -1.67
C ASN A 270 -12.40 2.74 -2.05
N GLN A 271 -11.72 2.36 -3.12
CA GLN A 271 -11.66 0.96 -3.54
C GLN A 271 -10.43 0.29 -2.91
N PHE A 272 -10.62 -0.93 -2.40
CA PHE A 272 -9.57 -1.74 -1.81
C PHE A 272 -9.51 -3.09 -2.52
N GLY A 273 -8.32 -3.67 -2.63
CA GLY A 273 -8.15 -4.99 -3.24
C GLY A 273 -6.79 -5.61 -2.99
N THR A 274 -6.65 -6.85 -3.45
CA THR A 274 -5.38 -7.58 -3.49
C THR A 274 -4.93 -7.78 -4.93
N ILE A 275 -3.62 -7.89 -5.13
CA ILE A 275 -2.99 -8.26 -6.40
C ILE A 275 -2.42 -9.67 -6.22
N GLU A 276 -2.92 -10.61 -7.01
CA GLU A 276 -2.48 -12.01 -6.99
C GLU A 276 -1.85 -12.44 -8.31
N SER A 277 -2.10 -11.66 -9.38
CA SER A 277 -1.65 -11.94 -10.74
C SER A 277 -1.31 -10.66 -11.51
N ALA A 278 -0.63 -10.82 -12.65
CA ALA A 278 -0.41 -9.73 -13.60
C ALA A 278 -1.72 -9.12 -14.13
N ALA A 279 -2.78 -9.93 -14.27
CA ALA A 279 -4.09 -9.45 -14.71
C ALA A 279 -4.72 -8.46 -13.71
N ASP A 280 -4.50 -8.68 -12.41
CA ASP A 280 -4.99 -7.75 -11.38
C ASP A 280 -4.26 -6.40 -11.46
N VAL A 281 -2.95 -6.41 -11.75
CA VAL A 281 -2.17 -5.17 -11.97
C VAL A 281 -2.76 -4.38 -13.14
N LEU A 282 -3.07 -5.05 -14.25
CA LEU A 282 -3.70 -4.40 -15.40
C LEU A 282 -5.09 -3.88 -15.06
N GLY A 283 -5.87 -4.64 -14.28
CA GLY A 283 -7.18 -4.23 -13.79
C GLY A 283 -7.13 -2.93 -12.97
N VAL A 284 -6.05 -2.69 -12.22
CA VAL A 284 -5.81 -1.41 -11.52
C VAL A 284 -5.64 -0.24 -12.50
N LEU A 285 -5.10 -0.51 -13.69
CA LEU A 285 -4.86 0.46 -14.76
C LEU A 285 -6.02 0.53 -15.79
N HIS A 286 -7.14 -0.16 -15.54
CA HIS A 286 -8.30 -0.11 -16.44
C HIS A 286 -9.10 1.19 -16.31
N SER A 287 -9.62 1.66 -17.44
CA SER A 287 -10.65 2.68 -17.57
C SER A 287 -11.62 2.25 -18.65
N ASP A 288 -12.93 2.40 -18.43
CA ASP A 288 -13.96 2.08 -19.45
C ASP A 288 -13.88 0.63 -19.96
N GLY A 289 -13.49 -0.30 -19.08
CA GLY A 289 -13.35 -1.71 -19.42
C GLY A 289 -12.11 -2.05 -20.26
N ARG A 290 -11.18 -1.10 -20.44
CA ARG A 290 -9.93 -1.30 -21.18
C ARG A 290 -8.69 -0.85 -20.40
N VAL A 291 -7.53 -1.43 -20.65
CA VAL A 291 -6.24 -0.91 -20.16
C VAL A 291 -6.03 0.50 -20.71
N LYS A 292 -5.79 1.44 -19.80
CA LYS A 292 -5.62 2.85 -20.16
C LYS A 292 -4.20 3.11 -20.69
N PRO A 293 -4.03 3.68 -21.90
CA PRO A 293 -2.73 4.14 -22.40
C PRO A 293 -2.35 5.46 -21.72
N ALA A 294 -1.96 5.39 -20.46
CA ALA A 294 -1.57 6.54 -19.66
C ALA A 294 -0.16 6.39 -19.10
N VAL A 295 0.49 7.53 -18.87
CA VAL A 295 1.74 7.61 -18.11
C VAL A 295 1.38 7.88 -16.67
N TYR A 296 2.03 7.21 -15.75
CA TYR A 296 1.81 7.30 -14.31
C TYR A 296 3.08 7.75 -13.61
N THR A 297 2.98 8.75 -12.75
CA THR A 297 4.07 9.17 -11.87
C THR A 297 4.04 8.29 -10.62
N TYR A 298 5.19 7.75 -10.21
CA TYR A 298 5.27 6.88 -9.03
C TYR A 298 6.41 7.22 -8.09
N ILE A 299 6.25 6.81 -6.82
CA ILE A 299 7.34 6.65 -5.86
C ILE A 299 7.27 5.27 -5.19
N ILE A 300 8.40 4.80 -4.70
CA ILE A 300 8.48 3.80 -3.65
C ILE A 300 8.89 4.54 -2.38
N SER A 301 7.95 4.64 -1.43
CA SER A 301 8.10 5.39 -0.19
C SER A 301 9.22 4.81 0.69
N ALA A 302 10.05 5.69 1.25
CA ALA A 302 11.04 5.31 2.27
C ALA A 302 10.43 5.25 3.68
N GLU A 303 9.26 5.86 3.88
CA GLU A 303 8.60 5.97 5.20
C GLU A 303 7.85 4.69 5.57
N ASP A 304 7.07 4.14 4.63
CA ASP A 304 6.14 3.03 4.87
C ASP A 304 6.22 1.92 3.82
N GLU A 305 7.25 1.94 2.97
CA GLU A 305 7.52 0.92 1.94
C GLU A 305 6.31 0.66 1.02
N SER A 306 5.54 1.71 0.72
CA SER A 306 4.44 1.65 -0.26
C SER A 306 4.84 2.17 -1.64
N LEU A 307 4.39 1.48 -2.68
CA LEU A 307 4.35 1.96 -4.06
C LEU A 307 3.14 2.89 -4.20
N ARG A 308 3.39 4.16 -4.52
CA ARG A 308 2.38 5.21 -4.59
C ARG A 308 2.42 5.84 -5.98
N PHE A 309 1.28 5.94 -6.65
CA PHE A 309 1.24 6.50 -8.01
C PHE A 309 -0.08 7.16 -8.38
N SER A 310 -0.05 8.04 -9.37
CA SER A 310 -1.21 8.60 -10.06
C SER A 310 -0.88 8.89 -11.52
N GLU A 311 -1.91 9.15 -12.33
CA GLU A 311 -1.73 9.49 -13.74
C GLU A 311 -1.02 10.85 -13.92
N THR A 312 -0.05 10.89 -14.81
CA THR A 312 0.73 12.08 -15.16
C THR A 312 -0.10 12.99 -16.07
N GLY A 313 -0.42 14.20 -15.58
CA GLY A 313 -1.12 15.23 -16.35
C GLY A 313 -2.53 15.56 -15.85
N ALA A 314 -3.04 14.81 -14.88
CA ALA A 314 -4.30 15.10 -14.21
C ALA A 314 -4.31 16.54 -13.64
N ALA A 315 -5.35 17.32 -13.96
CA ALA A 315 -5.43 18.78 -13.75
C ALA A 315 -5.12 19.24 -12.31
N PHE A 316 -5.42 18.41 -11.30
CA PHE A 316 -5.11 18.70 -9.91
C PHE A 316 -3.60 18.77 -9.64
N PHE A 317 -2.84 17.89 -10.29
CA PHE A 317 -1.42 17.69 -10.03
C PHE A 317 -0.51 18.70 -10.75
N VAL A 318 -1.10 19.57 -11.56
CA VAL A 318 -0.39 20.53 -12.42
C VAL A 318 0.12 21.72 -11.61
N ASP A 319 -0.68 22.14 -10.64
CA ASP A 319 -0.36 23.29 -9.78
C ASP A 319 0.58 22.92 -8.62
N PHE A 320 0.82 21.63 -8.39
CA PHE A 320 1.81 21.22 -7.39
C PHE A 320 3.21 21.26 -7.97
N ALA A 321 4.12 21.94 -7.25
CA ALA A 321 5.52 22.12 -7.63
C ALA A 321 6.28 20.80 -7.88
N SER A 322 5.81 19.67 -7.33
CA SER A 322 6.31 18.33 -7.66
C SER A 322 5.29 17.24 -7.32
N LYS A 323 4.95 16.41 -8.31
CA LYS A 323 4.11 15.22 -8.13
C LYS A 323 4.80 14.14 -7.28
N HIS A 324 6.11 13.95 -7.48
CA HIS A 324 6.90 13.01 -6.68
C HIS A 324 6.95 13.44 -5.22
N ALA A 325 7.17 14.73 -4.93
CA ALA A 325 7.13 15.26 -3.57
C ALA A 325 5.72 15.13 -2.95
N LEU A 326 4.68 15.35 -3.76
CA LEU A 326 3.29 15.16 -3.35
C LEU A 326 3.03 13.71 -2.94
N HIS A 327 3.41 12.71 -3.72
CA HIS A 327 3.25 11.31 -3.29
C HIS A 327 4.14 10.93 -2.10
N ALA A 328 5.31 11.55 -1.98
CA ALA A 328 6.23 11.33 -0.86
C ALA A 328 5.84 12.07 0.43
N ASN A 329 4.72 12.81 0.45
CA ASN A 329 4.37 13.68 1.58
C ASN A 329 5.52 14.62 1.98
N CYS A 330 6.26 15.11 0.97
CA CYS A 330 7.49 15.88 1.13
C CYS A 330 8.57 15.20 1.99
N HIS A 331 8.66 13.86 2.00
CA HIS A 331 9.79 13.17 2.58
C HIS A 331 11.08 13.51 1.79
N PRO A 332 12.22 13.81 2.46
CA PRO A 332 13.45 14.25 1.79
C PRO A 332 14.13 13.16 0.95
N CYS A 333 13.69 11.91 1.10
CA CYS A 333 14.16 10.79 0.29
C CYS A 333 13.04 9.79 -0.02
N VAL A 334 13.27 8.99 -1.06
CA VAL A 334 12.42 7.85 -1.46
C VAL A 334 13.29 6.61 -1.63
N ARG A 335 12.72 5.41 -1.65
CA ARG A 335 13.47 4.22 -2.09
C ARG A 335 13.77 4.30 -3.58
N TYR A 336 12.76 4.70 -4.36
CA TYR A 336 12.88 4.95 -5.80
C TYR A 336 11.72 5.83 -6.30
N SER A 337 11.81 6.37 -7.51
CA SER A 337 10.74 7.16 -8.12
C SER A 337 10.94 7.36 -9.62
N GLY A 338 9.86 7.59 -10.37
CA GLY A 338 9.94 7.88 -11.78
C GLY A 338 8.56 7.98 -12.40
N GLU A 339 8.45 7.53 -13.64
CA GLU A 339 7.22 7.32 -14.38
C GLU A 339 7.13 5.87 -14.88
N PHE A 340 5.93 5.41 -15.18
CA PHE A 340 5.70 4.14 -15.86
C PHE A 340 4.46 4.23 -16.77
N HIS A 341 4.38 3.35 -17.76
CA HIS A 341 3.18 3.18 -18.59
C HIS A 341 3.02 1.73 -19.05
N PRO A 342 1.77 1.23 -19.17
CA PRO A 342 1.53 -0.03 -19.85
C PRO A 342 1.72 0.13 -21.35
N ARG A 343 2.14 -0.95 -22.02
CA ARG A 343 2.11 -1.05 -23.48
C ARG A 343 1.82 -2.51 -23.90
N PRO A 344 1.24 -2.71 -25.08
CA PRO A 344 1.22 -4.03 -25.70
C PRO A 344 2.64 -4.43 -26.11
N ALA A 345 2.96 -5.72 -26.07
CA ALA A 345 4.22 -6.26 -26.54
C ALA A 345 4.48 -5.88 -28.01
N GLY A 346 5.68 -5.39 -28.29
CA GLY A 346 6.03 -4.81 -29.60
C GLY A 346 5.55 -3.36 -29.80
N GLY A 347 4.87 -2.77 -28.82
CA GLY A 347 4.48 -1.37 -28.77
C GLY A 347 3.17 -1.03 -29.49
N TRP A 348 2.71 0.21 -29.29
CA TRP A 348 1.39 0.69 -29.73
C TRP A 348 1.16 0.68 -31.24
N LYS A 349 2.22 0.68 -32.06
CA LYS A 349 2.10 0.75 -33.53
C LYS A 349 1.40 -0.47 -34.15
N ALA A 350 1.55 -1.64 -33.54
CA ALA A 350 0.95 -2.89 -34.03
C ALA A 350 -0.33 -3.27 -33.28
N PHE A 351 -0.77 -2.43 -32.34
CA PHE A 351 -1.92 -2.71 -31.49
C PHE A 351 -3.23 -2.22 -32.10
N SER A 352 -4.32 -2.93 -31.82
CA SER A 352 -5.66 -2.56 -32.25
C SER A 352 -6.68 -2.84 -31.14
N ASP A 353 -7.59 -1.90 -30.94
CA ASP A 353 -8.70 -2.05 -29.99
C ASP A 353 -9.71 -3.14 -30.36
N ALA A 354 -9.62 -3.73 -31.55
CA ALA A 354 -10.38 -4.92 -31.90
C ALA A 354 -9.99 -6.15 -31.06
N GLN A 355 -8.75 -6.20 -30.55
CA GLN A 355 -8.27 -7.26 -29.69
C GLN A 355 -8.76 -7.03 -28.25
N ALA A 356 -9.24 -8.08 -27.58
CA ALA A 356 -9.61 -7.99 -26.17
C ALA A 356 -8.36 -7.94 -25.30
N ASP A 357 -8.39 -7.17 -24.20
CA ASP A 357 -7.18 -6.94 -23.38
C ASP A 357 -6.62 -8.22 -22.75
N GLY A 358 -7.47 -9.23 -22.51
CA GLY A 358 -7.03 -10.54 -22.03
C GLY A 358 -6.20 -11.33 -23.04
N ASP A 359 -6.30 -11.02 -24.34
CA ASP A 359 -5.53 -11.66 -25.41
C ASP A 359 -4.24 -10.89 -25.72
N VAL A 360 -4.01 -9.74 -25.08
CA VAL A 360 -2.87 -8.87 -25.33
C VAL A 360 -1.76 -9.23 -24.35
N ALA A 361 -0.56 -9.48 -24.88
CA ALA A 361 0.63 -9.59 -24.05
C ALA A 361 1.02 -8.18 -23.56
N TRP A 362 0.58 -7.80 -22.37
CA TRP A 362 0.90 -6.51 -21.78
C TRP A 362 2.29 -6.50 -21.12
N GLU A 363 2.97 -5.37 -21.28
CA GLU A 363 4.25 -5.05 -20.67
C GLU A 363 4.12 -3.75 -19.88
N ILE A 364 4.94 -3.57 -18.84
CA ILE A 364 5.12 -2.29 -18.16
C ILE A 364 6.50 -1.74 -18.51
N VAL A 365 6.55 -0.50 -18.99
CA VAL A 365 7.79 0.27 -19.06
C VAL A 365 7.84 1.18 -17.85
N VAL A 366 8.93 1.12 -17.09
CA VAL A 366 9.18 1.93 -15.89
C VAL A 366 10.53 2.61 -16.00
N ASP A 367 10.67 3.80 -15.41
CA ASP A 367 11.90 4.57 -15.48
C ASP A 367 12.31 5.21 -14.14
N ASN A 368 13.40 5.97 -14.17
CA ASN A 368 13.90 6.84 -13.09
C ASN A 368 13.64 8.34 -13.34
N ASN A 369 12.64 8.68 -14.15
CA ASN A 369 12.31 10.06 -14.53
C ASN A 369 11.64 10.83 -13.38
N SER A 370 12.47 11.35 -12.48
CA SER A 370 12.05 12.19 -11.36
C SER A 370 12.99 13.37 -11.23
N GLY A 371 12.53 14.59 -11.55
CA GLY A 371 13.33 15.78 -11.33
C GLY A 371 13.62 16.01 -9.84
N THR A 372 12.68 15.60 -8.98
CA THR A 372 12.73 15.83 -7.52
C THR A 372 13.72 14.93 -6.80
N TYR A 373 13.85 13.66 -7.18
CA TYR A 373 14.75 12.72 -6.51
C TYR A 373 15.88 12.19 -7.40
N SER A 374 15.77 12.33 -8.73
CA SER A 374 16.74 11.85 -9.72
C SER A 374 17.39 10.50 -9.37
N PRO A 375 16.63 9.41 -9.19
CA PRO A 375 17.20 8.15 -8.73
C PRO A 375 18.33 7.63 -9.62
N ASP A 376 19.32 7.00 -8.98
CA ASP A 376 20.45 6.40 -9.68
C ASP A 376 19.97 5.33 -10.68
N LYS A 377 20.42 5.46 -11.92
CA LYS A 377 20.14 4.52 -13.02
C LYS A 377 20.76 3.15 -12.79
N THR A 378 21.81 3.06 -11.97
CA THR A 378 22.43 1.77 -11.62
C THR A 378 21.47 0.85 -10.84
N LEU A 379 20.37 1.40 -10.31
CA LEU A 379 19.34 0.67 -9.57
C LEU A 379 18.15 0.20 -10.41
N LEU A 380 18.11 0.52 -11.71
CA LEU A 380 17.05 0.07 -12.62
C LEU A 380 16.91 -1.48 -12.67
N PRO A 381 18.00 -2.27 -12.65
CA PRO A 381 17.89 -3.73 -12.57
C PRO A 381 17.17 -4.22 -11.30
N GLN A 382 17.42 -3.59 -10.15
CA GLN A 382 16.79 -3.91 -8.88
C GLN A 382 15.31 -3.54 -8.90
N LEU A 383 14.96 -2.40 -9.50
CA LEU A 383 13.56 -2.01 -9.71
C LEU A 383 12.82 -3.02 -10.59
N LYS A 384 13.41 -3.42 -11.72
CA LYS A 384 12.85 -4.45 -12.61
C LYS A 384 12.60 -5.75 -11.83
N ALA A 385 13.61 -6.23 -11.14
CA ALA A 385 13.53 -7.48 -10.38
C ALA A 385 12.48 -7.41 -9.26
N LEU A 386 12.36 -6.27 -8.57
CA LEU A 386 11.34 -6.05 -7.55
C LEU A 386 9.92 -6.14 -8.13
N LEU A 387 9.67 -5.50 -9.28
CA LEU A 387 8.36 -5.51 -9.91
C LEU A 387 8.01 -6.90 -10.46
N GLU A 388 8.95 -7.59 -11.10
CA GLU A 388 8.75 -8.97 -11.58
C GLU A 388 8.54 -9.98 -10.45
N TYR A 389 9.20 -9.78 -9.30
CA TYR A 389 8.97 -10.58 -8.09
C TYR A 389 7.56 -10.40 -7.52
N ASN A 390 7.00 -9.20 -7.64
CA ASN A 390 5.67 -8.88 -7.14
C ASN A 390 4.56 -9.21 -8.14
N PHE A 391 4.85 -9.17 -9.44
CA PHE A 391 3.87 -9.38 -10.50
C PHE A 391 4.31 -10.52 -11.43
N PRO A 392 4.28 -11.79 -10.96
CA PRO A 392 4.70 -12.92 -11.78
C PRO A 392 3.94 -12.98 -13.11
N GLY A 393 4.69 -13.15 -14.20
CA GLY A 393 4.15 -13.19 -15.57
C GLY A 393 4.00 -11.83 -16.24
N LEU A 394 4.21 -10.72 -15.53
CA LEU A 394 4.24 -9.39 -16.12
C LEU A 394 5.66 -9.07 -16.63
N THR A 395 5.77 -8.72 -17.91
CA THR A 395 7.06 -8.29 -18.48
C THR A 395 7.33 -6.83 -18.10
N VAL A 396 8.49 -6.56 -17.51
CA VAL A 396 8.89 -5.20 -17.08
C VAL A 396 10.12 -4.72 -17.83
N HIS A 397 10.07 -3.54 -18.42
CA HIS A 397 11.23 -2.85 -19.01
C HIS A 397 11.60 -1.67 -18.12
N ALA A 398 12.77 -1.74 -17.47
CA ALA A 398 13.30 -0.62 -16.69
C ALA A 398 14.32 0.15 -17.53
N LEU A 399 13.97 1.37 -17.94
CA LEU A 399 14.77 2.20 -18.85
C LEU A 399 15.24 3.46 -18.14
N ASP A 400 16.42 3.96 -18.50
CA ASP A 400 16.89 5.24 -17.99
C ASP A 400 16.10 6.39 -18.63
N ARG A 401 15.92 7.48 -17.90
CA ARG A 401 15.21 8.68 -18.37
C ARG A 401 15.82 9.30 -19.63
N GLU A 402 17.10 9.05 -19.91
CA GLU A 402 17.81 9.53 -21.11
C GLU A 402 17.77 8.51 -22.26
N ASP A 403 17.15 7.34 -22.06
CA ASP A 403 17.05 6.29 -23.07
C ASP A 403 16.09 6.72 -24.21
N PRO A 404 16.55 6.73 -25.48
CA PRO A 404 15.69 7.03 -26.62
C PRO A 404 14.48 6.09 -26.77
N GLU A 405 14.60 4.83 -26.36
CA GLU A 405 13.49 3.86 -26.40
C GLU A 405 12.38 4.28 -25.43
N LEU A 406 12.72 4.76 -24.24
CA LEU A 406 11.75 5.25 -23.27
C LEU A 406 10.95 6.41 -23.85
N VAL A 407 11.64 7.39 -24.43
CA VAL A 407 10.99 8.56 -25.07
C VAL A 407 10.06 8.09 -26.18
N ALA A 408 10.52 7.22 -27.08
CA ALA A 408 9.70 6.70 -28.16
C ALA A 408 8.46 5.94 -27.65
N SER A 409 8.62 5.11 -26.61
CA SER A 409 7.53 4.34 -26.03
C SER A 409 6.49 5.23 -25.35
N ARG A 410 6.94 6.26 -24.63
CA ARG A 410 6.07 7.22 -23.93
C ARG A 410 5.27 8.06 -24.91
N GLU A 411 5.93 8.59 -25.96
CA GLU A 411 5.24 9.38 -26.98
C GLU A 411 4.25 8.52 -27.78
N ALA A 412 4.57 7.25 -28.06
CA ALA A 412 3.63 6.32 -28.68
C ALA A 412 2.39 6.05 -27.80
N CYS A 413 2.58 5.91 -26.49
CA CYS A 413 1.47 5.77 -25.53
C CYS A 413 0.54 6.99 -25.57
N ARG A 414 1.11 8.19 -25.51
CA ARG A 414 0.35 9.45 -25.58
C ARG A 414 -0.37 9.62 -26.91
N ALA A 415 0.30 9.32 -28.03
CA ALA A 415 -0.30 9.40 -29.36
C ALA A 415 -1.51 8.46 -29.48
N TYR A 416 -1.38 7.22 -29.03
CA TYR A 416 -2.47 6.25 -29.04
C TYR A 416 -3.66 6.72 -28.18
N ALA A 417 -3.38 7.28 -27.00
CA ALA A 417 -4.42 7.83 -26.12
C ALA A 417 -5.23 8.96 -26.78
N LEU A 418 -4.54 9.87 -27.47
CA LEU A 418 -5.17 10.98 -28.20
C LEU A 418 -6.01 10.51 -29.39
N GLU A 419 -5.52 9.52 -30.13
CA GLU A 419 -6.15 9.06 -31.38
C GLU A 419 -7.33 8.11 -31.13
N HIS A 420 -7.21 7.19 -30.18
CA HIS A 420 -8.14 6.07 -30.03
C HIS A 420 -8.92 6.05 -28.71
N ARG A 421 -8.53 6.83 -27.69
CA ARG A 421 -9.15 6.79 -26.36
C ARG A 421 -9.88 8.06 -25.96
N GLY A 422 -10.04 9.01 -26.87
CA GLY A 422 -10.79 10.25 -26.60
C GLY A 422 -10.13 11.17 -25.57
N VAL A 423 -8.85 10.97 -25.27
CA VAL A 423 -8.08 11.84 -24.37
C VAL A 423 -7.81 13.17 -25.07
N LYS A 424 -8.04 14.31 -24.41
CA LYS A 424 -7.74 15.62 -24.98
C LYS A 424 -6.27 15.98 -24.78
N ARG A 425 -5.68 16.74 -25.70
CA ARG A 425 -4.30 17.25 -25.55
C ARG A 425 -4.08 18.02 -24.26
N SER A 426 -5.08 18.78 -23.81
CA SER A 426 -5.07 19.52 -22.55
C SER A 426 -4.98 18.63 -21.30
N GLU A 427 -5.36 17.35 -21.40
CA GLU A 427 -5.30 16.38 -20.29
C GLU A 427 -3.93 15.70 -20.20
N LEU A 428 -3.17 15.61 -21.31
CA LEU A 428 -1.81 15.05 -21.34
C LEU A 428 -0.73 16.11 -21.11
N GLN A 429 -1.00 17.35 -21.51
CA GLN A 429 -0.12 18.51 -21.33
C GLN A 429 -0.98 19.71 -20.90
N PRO A 430 -1.22 19.85 -19.60
CA PRO A 430 -1.95 20.99 -19.10
C PRO A 430 -1.09 22.24 -19.32
N GLN A 431 -1.65 23.22 -20.02
CA GLN A 431 -1.02 24.52 -20.21
C GLN A 431 -0.97 25.23 -18.86
N THR A 432 0.18 25.80 -18.50
CA THR A 432 0.26 26.78 -17.42
C THR A 432 -0.60 27.96 -17.85
N HIS A 433 -1.82 28.07 -17.32
CA HIS A 433 -2.54 29.32 -17.43
C HIS A 433 -1.70 30.39 -16.75
N GLY A 434 -1.34 31.41 -17.54
CA GLY A 434 -0.53 32.53 -17.09
C GLY A 434 -1.12 33.19 -15.86
N GLU A 435 -0.24 33.87 -15.14
CA GLU A 435 -0.51 34.78 -14.05
C GLU A 435 -1.79 35.61 -14.28
N GLU A 436 -2.93 35.18 -13.74
CA GLU A 436 -4.10 36.01 -13.39
C GLU A 436 -5.26 35.12 -12.87
N SER A 437 -5.21 34.77 -11.58
CA SER A 437 -6.37 34.77 -10.66
C SER A 437 -5.96 34.21 -9.30
N THR A 438 -6.39 34.89 -8.25
CA THR A 438 -6.13 34.63 -6.83
C THR A 438 -6.72 33.29 -6.38
N ASP A 439 -5.86 32.25 -6.30
CA ASP A 439 -5.83 31.14 -5.32
C ASP A 439 -5.33 29.85 -5.98
N THR A 440 -4.05 29.54 -5.80
CA THR A 440 -3.46 28.27 -6.27
C THR A 440 -4.14 27.07 -5.61
N LEU A 441 -4.24 25.92 -6.29
CA LEU A 441 -4.77 24.67 -5.69
C LEU A 441 -4.03 24.30 -4.39
N ALA A 442 -2.75 24.63 -4.28
CA ALA A 442 -1.98 24.46 -3.05
C ALA A 442 -2.51 25.34 -1.90
N ALA A 443 -2.86 26.60 -2.18
CA ALA A 443 -3.47 27.50 -1.19
C ALA A 443 -4.87 27.03 -0.78
N GLN A 444 -5.67 26.53 -1.73
CA GLN A 444 -6.99 25.96 -1.43
C GLN A 444 -6.88 24.68 -0.60
N ALA A 445 -5.94 23.79 -0.91
CA ALA A 445 -5.68 22.60 -0.11
C ALA A 445 -5.27 22.96 1.33
N MET A 446 -4.44 24.00 1.48
CA MET A 446 -4.07 24.53 2.80
C MET A 446 -5.26 25.13 3.54
N ALA A 447 -6.16 25.85 2.86
CA ALA A 447 -7.36 26.41 3.48
C ALA A 447 -8.26 25.28 4.01
N VAL A 448 -8.53 24.25 3.21
CA VAL A 448 -9.29 23.08 3.63
C VAL A 448 -8.60 22.38 4.82
N SER A 449 -7.29 22.14 4.73
CA SER A 449 -6.51 21.53 5.82
C SER A 449 -6.43 22.40 7.08
N ALA A 450 -6.42 23.72 6.97
CA ALA A 450 -6.37 24.65 8.10
C ALA A 450 -7.73 24.80 8.77
N GLU A 451 -8.82 24.81 7.99
CA GLU A 451 -10.18 24.68 8.50
C GLU A 451 -10.35 23.34 9.23
N GLU A 452 -9.78 22.25 8.72
CA GLU A 452 -9.72 20.95 9.41
C GLU A 452 -8.96 21.03 10.75
N GLN A 453 -7.86 21.79 10.83
CA GLN A 453 -7.03 21.92 12.04
C GLN A 453 -7.56 22.92 13.09
N ALA A 454 -8.18 24.03 12.69
CA ALA A 454 -8.57 25.11 13.60
C ALA A 454 -9.75 24.76 14.52
N SER A 455 -10.65 23.85 14.10
CA SER A 455 -11.72 23.37 14.99
C SER A 455 -11.25 22.41 16.08
N ILE A 456 -9.99 21.97 16.04
CA ILE A 456 -9.39 21.10 17.07
C ILE A 456 -9.09 21.90 18.36
N GLN A 457 -8.96 23.24 18.26
CA GLN A 457 -8.63 24.11 19.40
C GLN A 457 -9.84 24.83 20.02
N CYS A 458 -11.04 24.61 19.50
CA CYS A 458 -12.27 25.24 19.98
C CYS A 458 -13.28 24.20 20.50
N GLU A 459 -12.89 23.39 21.49
CA GLU A 459 -13.85 22.85 22.47
C GLU A 459 -13.34 23.14 23.89
N PRO A 460 -14.17 23.71 24.77
CA PRO A 460 -13.78 24.02 26.14
C PRO A 460 -13.64 22.72 26.97
N ALA A 461 -12.68 22.75 27.90
CA ALA A 461 -12.30 21.66 28.81
C ALA A 461 -13.43 21.13 29.71
#